data_AF-H0QUG2-F1
#
_entry.id   AF-H0QUG2-F1
#
_cell.length_a   1.000
_cell.length_b   1.000
_cell.length_c   1.000
_cell.angle_alpha   90.00
_cell.angle_beta   90.00
_cell.angle_gamma   90.00
#
_symmetry.space_group_name_H-M   'P 1'
#
loop_
_entity.id
_entity.type
_entity.pdbx_description
1 polymer ?
#
loop_
_entity_poly.entity_id
_entity_poly.type
_entity_poly.pdbx_seq_one_letter_code
_entity_poly.pdbx_strand_id
1 'polypeptide(L)'
;MTCVLEPCIDQTDYGTSETTDNLAGRLDVPCQVADPDMWFADNPRELEQAKALCGTCPLRAECLAEALNRAEPWGVWGGEILERGAVIARKRPRGRPRKTVA
;
A
#
# COMPACT_ATOMS: atom_id res chain seq x y z
N MET A 1 64.36 14.25 13.07
CA MET A 1 64.08 15.67 13.39
C MET A 1 63.57 16.30 12.11
N THR A 2 62.32 16.70 11.95
CA THR A 2 61.40 17.28 12.94
C THR A 2 59.98 17.07 12.44
N CYS A 3 59.08 16.76 13.37
CA CYS A 3 57.63 16.76 13.15
C CYS A 3 57.14 18.17 12.78
N VAL A 4 56.31 18.26 11.76
CA VAL A 4 55.23 19.25 11.61
C VAL A 4 54.04 18.43 11.09
N LEU A 5 53.15 17.91 11.94
CA LEU A 5 52.05 18.62 12.60
C LEU A 5 51.44 19.67 11.66
N GLU A 6 50.56 19.20 10.78
CA GLU A 6 49.44 19.99 10.31
C GLU A 6 48.12 19.26 10.62
N PRO A 7 47.06 20.03 10.90
CA PRO A 7 46.22 19.86 12.08
C PRO A 7 44.97 19.00 11.87
N CYS A 8 44.63 18.20 12.88
CA CYS A 8 43.29 17.66 13.07
C CYS A 8 42.34 18.78 13.51
N ILE A 9 41.77 19.55 12.58
CA ILE A 9 40.69 20.54 12.81
C ILE A 9 39.93 20.61 11.46
N ASP A 10 38.61 20.50 11.32
CA ASP A 10 37.46 20.72 12.19
C ASP A 10 36.33 19.83 11.61
N GLN A 11 35.65 18.98 12.37
CA GLN A 11 34.29 19.28 12.85
C GLN A 11 33.46 20.24 11.98
N THR A 12 33.42 20.03 10.67
CA THR A 12 32.33 20.57 9.85
C THR A 12 31.22 19.55 9.86
N ASP A 13 30.30 19.75 10.79
CA ASP A 13 28.86 19.58 10.58
C ASP A 13 28.50 18.34 9.76
N TYR A 14 28.45 17.18 10.42
CA TYR A 14 27.41 16.22 10.06
C TYR A 14 26.10 16.92 10.36
N GLY A 15 25.66 17.71 9.39
CA GLY A 15 24.37 18.36 9.41
C GLY A 15 23.40 17.30 9.85
N THR A 16 22.90 17.48 11.08
CA THR A 16 21.59 17.00 11.42
C THR A 16 20.73 17.71 10.39
N SER A 17 20.51 17.09 9.21
CA SER A 17 19.48 17.55 8.29
C SER A 17 18.19 17.26 9.03
N GLU A 18 17.91 18.26 9.86
CA GLU A 18 16.65 18.69 10.38
C GLU A 18 15.53 17.85 9.83
N THR A 19 14.95 17.09 10.75
CA THR A 19 13.57 16.65 10.83
C THR A 19 12.64 17.71 10.24
N THR A 20 12.61 17.81 8.91
CA THR A 20 11.75 18.71 8.15
C THR A 20 10.80 17.90 7.28
N ASP A 21 10.47 16.69 7.71
CA ASP A 21 9.44 15.86 7.08
C ASP A 21 8.40 15.47 8.13
N ASN A 22 7.76 16.46 8.75
CA ASN A 22 6.58 16.22 9.60
C ASN A 22 5.51 17.32 9.43
N LEU A 23 5.56 18.05 8.32
CA LEU A 23 4.44 18.88 7.85
C LEU A 23 3.64 18.21 6.72
N ALA A 24 4.03 16.99 6.31
CA ALA A 24 3.16 16.11 5.56
C ALA A 24 2.14 15.54 6.55
N GLY A 25 1.01 16.24 6.70
CA GLY A 25 -0.11 15.78 7.52
C GLY A 25 -0.36 14.31 7.23
N ARG A 26 -0.33 13.48 8.27
CA ARG A 26 -0.44 12.02 8.19
C ARG A 26 -1.63 11.67 7.30
N LEU A 27 -1.37 11.32 6.04
CA LEU A 27 -2.42 10.95 5.10
C LEU A 27 -3.14 9.75 5.71
N ASP A 28 -4.46 9.86 5.87
CA ASP A 28 -5.27 8.74 6.32
C ASP A 28 -5.29 7.71 5.19
N VAL A 29 -4.38 6.74 5.28
CA VAL A 29 -4.21 5.64 4.33
C VAL A 29 -4.64 4.36 5.05
N PRO A 30 -5.92 3.94 4.94
CA PRO A 30 -6.49 2.87 5.76
C PRO A 30 -5.73 1.55 5.66
N CYS A 31 -5.17 1.22 4.49
CA CYS A 31 -4.43 -0.03 4.28
C CYS A 31 -3.07 -0.10 5.00
N GLN A 32 -2.55 1.03 5.50
CA GLN A 32 -1.32 1.04 6.31
C GLN A 32 -1.61 0.90 7.81
N VAL A 33 -2.86 1.09 8.23
CA VAL A 33 -3.27 1.11 9.65
C VAL A 33 -4.15 -0.09 10.01
N ALA A 34 -5.01 -0.51 9.09
CA ALA A 34 -5.84 -1.71 9.26
C ALA A 34 -5.01 -2.99 9.13
N ASP A 35 -5.63 -4.11 9.52
CA ASP A 35 -5.06 -5.44 9.34
C ASP A 35 -4.74 -5.71 7.85
N PRO A 36 -3.54 -6.17 7.48
CA PRO A 36 -3.17 -6.36 6.09
C PRO A 36 -3.87 -7.55 5.42
N ASP A 37 -4.24 -8.59 6.18
CA ASP A 37 -4.81 -9.82 5.61
C ASP A 37 -6.18 -9.56 4.98
N MET A 38 -6.96 -8.58 5.47
CA MET A 38 -8.27 -8.27 4.89
C MET A 38 -8.20 -7.71 3.45
N TRP A 39 -7.12 -7.01 3.09
CA TRP A 39 -6.91 -6.42 1.76
C TRP A 39 -6.56 -7.49 0.73
N PHE A 40 -6.02 -8.60 1.21
CA PHE A 40 -5.63 -9.78 0.46
C PHE A 40 -6.33 -11.01 1.03
N ALA A 41 -7.64 -10.90 1.29
CA ALA A 41 -8.43 -12.02 1.76
C ALA A 41 -8.95 -12.87 0.58
N ASP A 42 -9.10 -14.17 0.80
CA ASP A 42 -9.87 -15.03 -0.11
C ASP A 42 -11.38 -14.90 0.10
N ASN A 43 -11.79 -14.46 1.29
CA ASN A 43 -13.17 -14.30 1.70
C ASN A 43 -13.79 -13.04 1.09
N PRO A 44 -14.90 -13.17 0.33
CA PRO A 44 -15.57 -12.01 -0.26
C PRO A 44 -15.99 -10.96 0.77
N ARG A 45 -16.39 -11.36 1.98
CA ARG A 45 -16.84 -10.41 3.00
C ARG A 45 -15.71 -9.49 3.47
N GLU A 46 -14.52 -10.03 3.67
CA GLU A 46 -13.35 -9.27 4.13
C GLU A 46 -12.87 -8.31 3.05
N LEU A 47 -12.91 -8.73 1.77
CA LEU A 47 -12.63 -7.85 0.63
C LEU A 47 -13.64 -6.70 0.51
N GLU A 48 -14.94 -6.95 0.70
CA GLU A 48 -15.94 -5.87 0.70
C GLU A 48 -15.72 -4.89 1.88
N GLN A 49 -15.31 -5.39 3.03
CA GLN A 49 -14.95 -4.54 4.18
C GLN A 49 -13.71 -3.69 3.87
N ALA A 50 -12.66 -4.28 3.30
CA ALA A 50 -11.46 -3.55 2.89
C ALA A 50 -11.77 -2.50 1.81
N LYS A 51 -12.61 -2.85 0.83
CA LYS A 51 -13.11 -1.94 -0.20
C LYS A 51 -13.84 -0.74 0.42
N ALA A 52 -14.71 -0.98 1.40
CA ALA A 52 -15.41 0.09 2.09
C ALA A 52 -14.46 1.00 2.89
N LEU A 53 -13.48 0.43 3.60
CA LEU A 53 -12.45 1.19 4.32
C LEU A 53 -11.63 2.06 3.37
N CYS A 54 -11.29 1.55 2.19
CA CYS A 54 -10.55 2.30 1.18
C CYS A 54 -11.30 3.53 0.67
N GLY A 55 -12.64 3.60 0.84
CA GLY A 55 -13.49 4.64 0.26
C GLY A 55 -13.11 6.08 0.64
N THR A 56 -12.50 6.27 1.81
CA THR A 56 -12.05 7.58 2.32
C THR A 56 -10.59 7.90 2.01
N CYS A 57 -9.85 6.97 1.41
CA CYS A 57 -8.43 7.14 1.13
C CYS A 57 -8.21 8.23 0.05
N PRO A 58 -7.28 9.17 0.25
CA PRO A 58 -6.99 10.21 -0.74
C PRO A 58 -6.28 9.68 -1.99
N LEU A 59 -5.64 8.51 -1.90
CA LEU A 59 -4.80 7.94 -2.97
C LEU A 59 -5.54 6.94 -3.87
N ARG A 60 -6.88 6.86 -3.80
CA ARG A 60 -7.66 5.82 -4.48
C ARG A 60 -7.38 5.71 -5.97
N ALA A 61 -7.38 6.84 -6.68
CA ALA A 61 -7.21 6.86 -8.13
C ALA A 61 -5.82 6.37 -8.55
N GLU A 62 -4.77 6.89 -7.90
CA GLU A 62 -3.38 6.51 -8.19
C GLU A 62 -3.11 5.05 -7.80
N CYS A 63 -3.61 4.62 -6.64
CA CYS A 63 -3.48 3.24 -6.17
C CYS A 63 -4.15 2.24 -7.13
N LEU A 64 -5.34 2.56 -7.65
CA LEU A 64 -6.00 1.70 -8.64
C LEU A 64 -5.23 1.68 -9.97
N ALA A 65 -4.76 2.84 -10.44
CA ALA A 65 -4.01 2.93 -11.69
C ALA A 65 -2.72 2.09 -11.62
N GLU A 66 -1.98 2.17 -10.52
CA GLU A 66 -0.77 1.37 -10.30
C GLU A 66 -1.06 -0.13 -10.22
N ALA A 67 -2.14 -0.52 -9.53
CA ALA A 67 -2.53 -1.93 -9.44
C ALA A 67 -2.88 -2.53 -10.81
N LEU A 68 -3.56 -1.75 -11.66
CA LEU A 68 -3.87 -2.16 -13.03
C LEU A 68 -2.62 -2.20 -13.91
N ASN A 69 -1.72 -1.23 -13.78
CA ASN A 69 -0.45 -1.19 -14.51
C ASN A 69 0.43 -2.41 -14.21
N ARG A 70 0.44 -2.85 -12.94
CA ARG A 70 1.19 -4.05 -12.48
C ARG A 70 0.47 -5.36 -12.77
N ALA A 71 -0.78 -5.29 -13.26
CA ALA A 71 -1.67 -6.43 -13.37
C ALA A 71 -1.75 -7.23 -12.05
N GLU A 72 -1.93 -6.52 -10.94
CA GLU A 72 -2.00 -7.11 -9.61
C GLU A 72 -2.99 -8.28 -9.61
N PRO A 73 -2.55 -9.48 -9.19
CA PRO A 73 -3.29 -10.69 -9.48
C PRO A 73 -4.61 -10.76 -8.69
N TRP A 74 -4.67 -10.11 -7.52
CA TRP A 74 -5.85 -10.08 -6.66
C TRP A 74 -5.72 -9.05 -5.51
N GLY A 75 -6.81 -8.82 -4.79
CA GLY A 75 -6.86 -7.99 -3.58
C GLY A 75 -7.68 -6.71 -3.75
N VAL A 76 -7.72 -5.86 -2.72
CA VAL A 76 -8.37 -4.54 -2.78
C VAL A 76 -7.34 -3.46 -3.07
N TRP A 77 -7.57 -2.71 -4.16
CA TRP A 77 -6.70 -1.62 -4.61
C TRP A 77 -7.55 -0.41 -5.01
N GLY A 78 -7.23 0.76 -4.45
CA GLY A 78 -7.94 2.01 -4.77
C GLY A 78 -9.46 2.01 -4.53
N GLY A 79 -9.96 1.09 -3.70
CA GLY A 79 -11.39 0.90 -3.45
C GLY A 79 -12.08 -0.02 -4.45
N GLU A 80 -11.32 -0.80 -5.21
CA GLU A 80 -11.85 -1.83 -6.10
C GLU A 80 -11.25 -3.19 -5.77
N ILE A 81 -12.00 -4.26 -6.06
CA ILE A 81 -11.52 -5.63 -5.91
C ILE A 81 -10.92 -6.04 -7.25
N LEU A 82 -9.67 -6.50 -7.23
CA LEU A 82 -9.02 -7.11 -8.39
C LEU A 82 -9.07 -8.63 -8.30
N GLU A 83 -9.27 -9.25 -9.44
CA GLU A 83 -9.08 -10.69 -9.64
C GLU A 83 -8.55 -10.91 -11.05
N ARG A 84 -7.41 -11.61 -11.17
CA ARG A 84 -6.70 -11.87 -12.43
C ARG A 84 -6.34 -10.57 -13.19
N GLY A 85 -5.92 -9.54 -12.46
CA GLY A 85 -5.52 -8.26 -13.05
C GLY A 85 -6.68 -7.39 -13.55
N ALA A 86 -7.94 -7.74 -13.25
CA ALA A 86 -9.11 -6.98 -13.66
C ALA A 86 -9.97 -6.59 -12.45
N VAL A 87 -10.60 -5.41 -12.54
CA VAL A 87 -11.59 -4.98 -11.55
C VAL A 87 -12.84 -5.84 -11.66
N ILE A 88 -13.30 -6.35 -10.52
CA ILE A 88 -14.56 -7.06 -10.38
C ILE A 88 -15.45 -6.36 -9.37
N ALA A 89 -16.77 -6.42 -9.58
CA ALA A 89 -17.71 -5.81 -8.65
C ALA A 89 -17.74 -6.51 -7.29
N ARG A 90 -17.52 -7.84 -7.26
CA ARG A 90 -17.51 -8.69 -6.07
C ARG A 90 -16.82 -10.01 -6.35
N LYS A 91 -16.04 -10.53 -5.38
CA LYS A 91 -15.42 -11.87 -5.48
C LYS A 91 -16.46 -12.96 -5.28
N ARG A 92 -16.47 -13.98 -6.15
CA ARG A 92 -17.34 -15.15 -5.98
C ARG A 92 -16.75 -16.06 -4.90
N PRO A 93 -17.54 -16.53 -3.91
CA PRO A 93 -17.03 -17.48 -2.93
C PRO A 93 -16.45 -18.71 -3.62
N ARG A 94 -15.31 -19.20 -3.12
CA ARG A 94 -14.80 -20.48 -3.57
C ARG A 94 -15.81 -21.56 -3.19
N GLY A 95 -16.17 -22.39 -4.16
CA GLY A 95 -17.17 -23.42 -3.99
C GLY A 95 -17.28 -24.27 -5.23
N ARG A 96 -17.73 -25.50 -5.03
CA ARG A 96 -17.98 -26.44 -6.14
C ARG A 96 -18.86 -25.73 -7.18
N PRO A 97 -18.49 -25.78 -8.48
CA PRO A 97 -19.38 -25.33 -9.54
C PRO A 97 -20.75 -25.95 -9.33
N ARG A 98 -21.83 -25.17 -9.52
CA ARG A 98 -23.18 -25.75 -9.45
C ARG A 98 -23.22 -26.91 -10.45
N LYS A 99 -23.69 -28.08 -10.02
CA LYS A 99 -23.85 -29.21 -10.93
C LYS A 99 -24.87 -28.79 -11.97
N THR A 100 -24.42 -28.52 -13.19
CA THR A 100 -25.31 -28.26 -14.32
C THR A 100 -26.07 -29.55 -14.57
N VAL A 101 -27.39 -29.53 -14.37
CA VAL A 101 -28.26 -30.62 -14.84
C VAL A 101 -28.43 -30.36 -16.34
N ALA A 102 -28.02 -31.34 -17.15
CA ALA A 102 -28.17 -31.34 -18.60
C ALA A 102 -29.61 -31.70 -18.99
#